data_AF-A0A6V7JSX7-F1
#
_entry.id   AF-A0A6V7JSX7-F1
#
_cell.length_a   1.000
_cell.length_b   1.000
_cell.length_c   1.000
_cell.angle_alpha   90.00
_cell.angle_beta   90.00
_cell.angle_gamma   90.00
#
_symmetry.space_group_name_H-M   'P 1'
#
loop_
_entity.id
_entity.type
_entity.pdbx_description
1 polymer ?
#
loop_
_entity_poly.entity_id
_entity_poly.type
_entity_poly.pdbx_seq_one_letter_code
_entity_poly.pdbx_strand_id
1 'polypeptide(L)'
;EEDLQLQRLMERSGYTEAKAKLRISAQMPQEKKAEMANFVIENSSSIADMREQTIKIINVLKNSKHHWRLRFILGFCCTVLLAGAFWLRNKRAPLPAS
;
A
#
# COMPACT_ATOMS: atom_id res chain seq x y z
N GLU A 1 26.04 -10.21 6.63
CA GLU A 1 24.64 -10.68 6.61
C GLU A 1 24.49 -12.06 6.00
N GLU A 2 25.18 -12.38 4.90
CA GLU A 2 25.13 -13.71 4.28
C GLU A 2 25.47 -14.85 5.25
N ASP A 3 26.47 -14.68 6.13
CA ASP A 3 26.84 -15.70 7.12
C ASP A 3 25.72 -15.98 8.13
N LEU A 4 25.00 -14.93 8.56
CA LEU A 4 23.84 -15.06 9.44
C LEU A 4 22.68 -15.77 8.72
N GLN A 5 22.48 -15.48 7.43
CA GLN A 5 21.45 -16.12 6.62
C GLN A 5 21.77 -17.59 6.37
N LEU A 6 23.04 -17.91 6.15
CA LEU A 6 23.57 -19.26 6.01
C LEU A 6 23.34 -20.08 7.29
N GLN A 7 23.77 -19.54 8.44
CA GLN A 7 23.59 -20.17 9.74
C GLN A 7 22.11 -20.44 10.02
N ARG A 8 21.23 -19.44 9.84
CA ARG A 8 19.78 -19.60 10.02
C ARG A 8 19.18 -20.68 9.11
N LEU A 9 19.65 -20.80 7.87
CA LEU A 9 19.14 -21.79 6.92
C LEU A 9 19.53 -23.22 7.35
N MET A 10 20.77 -23.39 7.80
CA MET A 10 21.31 -24.66 8.28
C MET A 10 20.61 -25.09 9.57
N GLU A 11 20.51 -24.22 10.57
CA GLU A 11 19.87 -24.51 11.87
C GLU A 11 18.38 -24.82 11.74
N ARG A 12 17.63 -23.99 10.99
CA ARG A 12 16.17 -24.16 10.88
C ARG A 12 15.76 -25.33 9.99
N SER A 13 16.51 -25.56 8.92
CA SER A 13 16.09 -26.45 7.81
C SER A 13 16.94 -27.72 7.69
N GLY A 14 17.97 -27.88 8.52
CA GLY A 14 18.89 -29.03 8.49
C GLY A 14 19.70 -29.13 7.20
N TYR A 15 19.97 -28.01 6.54
CA TYR A 15 20.71 -28.03 5.27
C TYR A 15 22.21 -28.16 5.47
N THR A 16 22.88 -28.86 4.56
CA THR A 16 24.34 -28.77 4.42
C THR A 16 24.72 -27.37 3.97
N GLU A 17 25.92 -26.94 4.34
CA GLU A 17 26.45 -25.62 3.98
C GLU A 17 26.38 -25.38 2.46
N ALA A 18 26.80 -26.38 1.66
CA ALA A 18 26.75 -26.32 0.21
C ALA A 18 25.33 -26.10 -0.33
N LYS A 19 24.34 -26.83 0.22
CA LYS A 19 22.93 -26.69 -0.18
C LYS A 19 22.35 -25.34 0.25
N ALA A 20 22.76 -24.83 1.40
CA ALA A 20 22.33 -23.53 1.89
C ALA A 20 22.93 -22.38 1.06
N LYS A 21 24.23 -22.43 0.73
CA LYS A 21 24.89 -21.50 -0.19
C LYS A 21 24.21 -21.47 -1.56
N LEU A 22 23.90 -22.63 -2.13
CA LEU A 22 23.20 -22.73 -3.42
C LEU A 22 21.81 -22.07 -3.39
N ARG A 23 21.11 -22.14 -2.25
CA ARG A 23 19.81 -21.48 -2.06
C ARG A 23 19.91 -19.98 -1.86
N ILE A 24 20.97 -19.51 -1.20
CA ILE A 24 21.23 -18.07 -1.03
C ILE A 24 21.59 -17.47 -2.40
N SER A 25 22.48 -18.11 -3.16
CA SER A 25 22.89 -17.64 -4.48
C SER A 25 21.77 -17.67 -5.53
N ALA A 26 20.76 -18.53 -5.36
CA ALA A 26 19.60 -18.57 -6.23
C ALA A 26 18.59 -17.44 -5.97
N GLN A 27 18.73 -16.71 -4.87
CA GLN A 27 17.90 -15.56 -4.54
C GLN A 27 18.53 -14.27 -5.07
N MET A 28 17.72 -13.23 -5.20
CA MET A 28 18.24 -11.88 -5.44
C MET A 28 19.11 -11.44 -4.24
N PRO A 29 20.25 -10.77 -4.47
CA PRO A 29 21.05 -10.18 -3.39
C PRO A 29 20.20 -9.27 -2.50
N GLN A 30 20.43 -9.31 -1.18
CA GLN A 30 19.61 -8.55 -0.22
C GLN A 30 19.65 -7.05 -0.46
N GLU A 31 20.82 -6.49 -0.78
CA GLU A 31 20.99 -5.07 -1.10
C GLU A 31 20.13 -4.66 -2.30
N LYS A 32 20.16 -5.46 -3.38
CA LYS A 32 19.36 -5.21 -4.58
C LYS A 32 17.86 -5.32 -4.30
N LYS A 33 17.47 -6.29 -3.48
CA LYS A 33 16.08 -6.44 -3.05
C LYS A 33 15.61 -5.24 -2.23
N ALA A 34 16.47 -4.71 -1.35
CA ALA A 34 16.19 -3.53 -0.55
C ALA A 34 16.08 -2.26 -1.41
N GLU A 35 16.97 -2.09 -2.39
CA GLU A 35 16.94 -0.98 -3.35
C GLU A 35 15.63 -0.93 -4.14
N MET A 36 15.09 -2.10 -4.51
CA MET A 36 13.84 -2.20 -5.28
C MET A 36 12.57 -2.05 -4.41
N ALA A 37 12.68 -2.05 -3.09
CA ALA A 37 11.53 -2.06 -2.20
C ALA A 37 11.05 -0.63 -1.86
N ASN A 38 9.73 -0.44 -1.79
CA ASN A 38 9.17 0.82 -1.26
C ASN A 38 9.38 0.97 0.25
N PHE A 39 9.46 -0.15 0.96
CA PHE A 39 9.69 -0.20 2.40
C PHE A 39 10.57 -1.41 2.73
N VAL A 40 11.50 -1.24 3.66
CA VAL A 40 12.38 -2.29 4.18
C VAL A 40 12.17 -2.39 5.70
N ILE A 41 12.08 -3.61 6.22
CA ILE A 41 11.98 -3.88 7.67
C ILE A 41 13.20 -4.69 8.08
N GLU A 42 13.98 -4.16 9.01
CA GLU A 42 15.15 -4.85 9.55
C GLU A 42 14.73 -5.88 10.62
N ASN A 43 15.18 -7.13 10.48
CA ASN A 43 14.86 -8.25 11.39
C ASN A 43 16.13 -8.87 12.00
N SER A 44 17.21 -8.09 12.06
CA SER A 44 18.41 -8.40 12.84
C SER A 44 18.46 -7.66 14.18
N SER A 45 17.61 -6.64 14.38
CA SER A 45 17.54 -5.87 15.62
C SER A 45 16.57 -6.47 16.65
N SER A 46 16.18 -5.70 17.66
CA SER A 46 15.22 -6.15 18.67
C SER A 46 13.80 -6.26 18.10
N ILE A 47 12.99 -7.13 18.71
CA ILE A 47 11.56 -7.26 18.37
C ILE A 47 10.82 -5.93 18.55
N ALA A 48 11.23 -5.09 19.49
CA ALA A 48 10.64 -3.78 19.73
C ALA A 48 10.87 -2.85 18.52
N ASP A 49 12.11 -2.76 18.03
CA ASP A 49 12.47 -1.93 16.88
C ASP A 49 11.75 -2.39 15.61
N MET A 50 11.70 -3.71 15.39
CA MET A 50 10.98 -4.29 14.25
C MET A 50 9.48 -3.97 14.32
N ARG A 51 8.88 -4.03 15.52
CA ARG A 51 7.47 -3.69 15.73
C ARG A 51 7.20 -2.23 15.42
N GLU A 52 8.08 -1.33 15.85
CA GLU A 52 7.96 0.09 15.56
C GLU A 52 8.01 0.38 14.05
N GLN A 53 9.01 -0.17 13.34
CA GLN A 53 9.13 -0.05 11.88
C GLN A 53 7.87 -0.56 11.17
N THR A 54 7.35 -1.70 11.61
CA THR A 54 6.13 -2.31 11.05
C THR A 54 4.92 -1.40 11.26
N ILE A 55 4.71 -0.87 12.46
CA ILE A 55 3.59 0.05 12.76
C ILE A 55 3.70 1.32 11.91
N LYS A 56 4.91 1.87 11.74
CA LYS A 56 5.14 3.05 10.90
C LYS A 56 4.71 2.82 9.45
N ILE A 57 5.10 1.69 8.86
CA ILE A 57 4.71 1.32 7.49
C ILE A 57 3.19 1.12 7.39
N ILE A 58 2.57 0.43 8.35
CA ILE A 58 1.11 0.25 8.39
C ILE A 58 0.38 1.60 8.40
N ASN A 59 0.87 2.57 9.16
CA ASN A 59 0.28 3.91 9.22
C ASN A 59 0.41 4.66 7.88
N VAL A 60 1.55 4.54 7.20
CA VAL A 60 1.74 5.10 5.86
C VAL A 60 0.75 4.47 4.87
N LEU A 61 0.64 3.15 4.85
CA LEU A 61 -0.27 2.42 3.96
C LEU A 61 -1.74 2.73 4.24
N LYS A 62 -2.11 2.99 5.50
CA LYS A 62 -3.47 3.37 5.89
C LYS A 62 -3.85 4.81 5.54
N ASN A 63 -2.90 5.70 5.23
CA ASN A 63 -3.18 7.14 5.07
C ASN A 63 -3.83 7.52 3.71
N SER A 64 -4.52 6.60 3.03
CA SER A 64 -5.14 6.90 1.73
C SER A 64 -6.53 7.53 1.89
N LYS A 65 -6.57 8.87 1.85
CA LYS A 65 -7.82 9.66 1.76
C LYS A 65 -8.38 9.77 0.33
N HIS A 66 -7.87 8.97 -0.60
CA HIS A 66 -8.20 9.08 -2.02
C HIS A 66 -9.70 8.83 -2.28
N HIS A 67 -10.31 7.93 -1.52
CA HIS A 67 -11.74 7.62 -1.59
C HIS A 67 -12.63 8.83 -1.23
N TRP A 68 -12.19 9.72 -0.33
CA TRP A 68 -12.94 10.95 -0.01
C TRP A 68 -12.93 11.93 -1.19
N ARG A 69 -11.79 12.10 -1.85
CA ARG A 69 -11.70 12.97 -3.05
C ARG A 69 -12.63 12.49 -4.15
N LEU A 70 -12.65 11.18 -4.42
CA LEU A 70 -13.56 10.55 -5.38
C LEU A 70 -15.04 10.77 -5.00
N ARG A 71 -15.40 10.60 -3.72
CA ARG A 71 -16.76 10.84 -3.22
C ARG A 71 -17.19 12.30 -3.37
N PHE A 72 -16.31 13.26 -3.11
CA PHE A 72 -16.61 14.68 -3.30
C PHE A 72 -16.85 15.02 -4.78
N ILE A 73 -16.01 14.51 -5.68
CA ILE A 73 -16.18 14.72 -7.13
C ILE A 73 -17.52 14.15 -7.60
N LEU A 74 -17.83 12.90 -7.24
CA LEU A 74 -19.09 12.27 -7.60
C LEU A 74 -20.30 13.04 -7.06
N GLY A 75 -20.24 13.46 -5.79
CA GLY A 75 -21.28 14.27 -5.17
C GLY A 75 -21.52 15.59 -5.91
N PHE A 76 -20.45 16.31 -6.24
CA PHE A 76 -20.54 17.56 -6.99
C PHE A 76 -21.10 17.36 -8.41
N CYS A 77 -20.71 16.30 -9.12
CA CYS A 77 -21.29 15.96 -10.41
C CYS A 77 -22.80 15.70 -10.32
N CYS A 78 -23.24 14.92 -9.32
CA CYS A 78 -24.66 14.64 -9.09
C CYS A 78 -25.46 15.91 -8.78
N THR A 79 -24.94 16.83 -7.96
CA THR A 79 -25.66 18.07 -7.62
C THR A 79 -25.81 18.99 -8.83
N VAL A 80 -24.78 19.13 -9.66
CA VAL A 80 -24.83 19.92 -10.91
C VAL A 80 -25.86 19.34 -11.88
N LEU A 81 -25.89 18.02 -12.05
CA LEU A 81 -26.85 17.34 -12.92
C LEU A 81 -28.30 17.54 -12.44
N LEU A 82 -28.56 17.37 -11.14
CA LEU A 82 -29.88 17.57 -10.56
C LEU A 82 -30.34 19.03 -10.66
N ALA A 83 -29.45 19.99 -10.38
CA ALA A 83 -29.74 21.42 -10.53
C ALA A 83 -30.04 21.79 -11.99
N GLY A 84 -29.26 21.27 -12.94
CA GLY A 84 -29.51 21.47 -14.37
C GLY A 84 -30.85 20.88 -14.83
N ALA A 85 -31.18 19.67 -14.38
CA ALA A 85 -32.48 19.04 -14.66
C ALA A 85 -33.65 19.82 -14.06
N PHE A 86 -33.51 20.30 -12.81
CA PHE A 86 -34.48 21.15 -12.15
C PHE A 86 -34.70 22.46 -12.90
N TRP A 87 -33.60 23.14 -13.29
CA TRP A 87 -33.66 24.38 -14.07
C TRP A 87 -34.35 24.18 -15.42
N LEU A 88 -34.03 23.11 -16.14
CA LEU A 88 -34.69 22.77 -17.42
C LEU A 88 -36.18 22.47 -17.24
N ARG A 89 -36.56 21.77 -16.17
CA ARG A 89 -37.96 21.51 -15.84
C ARG A 89 -38.73 22.80 -15.51
N ASN A 90 -38.14 23.68 -14.70
CA ASN A 90 -38.78 24.93 -14.31
C ASN A 90 -38.88 25.92 -15.48
N LYS A 91 -37.89 25.95 -16.38
CA LYS A 91 -37.95 26.76 -17.61
C LYS A 91 -39.08 26.36 -18.58
N ARG A 92 -39.55 25.11 -18.51
CA ARG A 92 -40.62 24.59 -19.37
C ARG A 92 -42.01 24.69 -18.73
N ALA A 93 -42.13 25.18 -17.50
CA ALA A 93 -43.42 25.42 -16.87
C ALA A 93 -44.05 26.70 -17.45
N PRO A 94 -45.24 26.64 -18.09
CA PRO A 94 -45.93 27.83 -18.57
C PRO A 94 -46.38 28.69 -17.38
N LEU A 95 -46.27 30.02 -17.53
CA LEU A 95 -46.74 30.99 -16.54
C LEU A 95 -48.25 30.79 -16.28
N PRO A 96 -48.73 30.90 -15.03
CA PRO A 96 -50.16 30.86 -14.76
C PRO A 96 -50.84 32.03 -15.47
N ALA A 97 -51.84 31.71 -16.30
CA ALA A 97 -52.66 32.71 -16.97
C ALA A 97 -53.44 33.51 -15.91
N SER A 98 -53.28 34.84 -15.94
CA SER A 98 -54.00 35.83 -15.13
C SER A 98 -55.44 36.00 -15.60
#